data_AF-A0A543Q7J7-F1
#
_entry.id   AF-A0A543Q7J7-F1
#
_cell.length_a   1.000
_cell.length_b   1.000
_cell.length_c   1.000
_cell.angle_alpha   90.00
_cell.angle_beta   90.00
_cell.angle_gamma   90.00
#
_symmetry.space_group_name_H-M   'P 1'
#
loop_
_entity.id
_entity.type
_entity.pdbx_description
1 polymer ?
#
loop_
_entity_poly.entity_id
_entity_poly.type
_entity_poly.pdbx_seq_one_letter_code
_entity_poly.pdbx_strand_id
1 'polypeptide(L)'
;MIARVLRVLVTILVVLLAAWLGWRLWQAYMDQPWTRDAVVQAQIAQINADVGGRVIDLYVKDNQKVAAGTVLFRIDPQRYRLALANARAALADANAQLALRQEQSARRAHLPDDVVSAEARSDALLQVRVARAQADAASARVHLAQYDLAHTEVRAPVAGIISHLRLRVGDYAATGKPLLALVETGSYWIDGYFEQTRLQCVHVGDHAHLRLLGSAHTFPGLVESIAPAITDRESHTGARLVANVRASFNWVRLPARIPVHIRILRKPKDFPLTAGMLCSVVIERKHS
;
A
#
# COMPACT_ATOMS: atom_id res chain seq x y z
N MET A 1 -47.84 37.36 -52.72
CA MET A 1 -48.06 36.32 -51.69
C MET A 1 -46.80 35.49 -51.42
N ILE A 2 -46.14 34.98 -52.47
CA ILE A 2 -44.93 34.14 -52.40
C ILE A 2 -43.78 34.76 -51.58
N ALA A 3 -43.47 36.04 -51.76
CA ALA A 3 -42.37 36.71 -51.02
C ALA A 3 -42.62 36.92 -49.51
N ARG A 4 -43.88 36.85 -49.05
CA ARG A 4 -44.20 36.86 -47.61
C ARG A 4 -44.07 35.45 -47.03
N VAL A 5 -44.55 34.44 -47.76
CA VAL A 5 -44.40 33.02 -47.37
C VAL A 5 -42.93 32.61 -47.30
N LEU A 6 -42.12 33.05 -48.27
CA LEU A 6 -40.68 32.79 -48.29
C LEU A 6 -39.96 33.40 -47.07
N ARG A 7 -40.30 34.64 -46.70
CA ARG A 7 -39.74 35.30 -45.51
C ARG A 7 -40.09 34.56 -44.22
N VAL A 8 -41.34 34.12 -44.08
CA VAL A 8 -41.79 33.34 -42.91
C VAL A 8 -41.07 32.00 -42.82
N LEU A 9 -40.91 31.29 -43.95
CA LEU A 9 -40.15 30.03 -44.01
C LEU A 9 -38.68 30.21 -43.61
N VAL A 10 -38.03 31.28 -44.09
CA VAL A 10 -36.64 31.58 -43.73
C VAL A 10 -36.51 31.87 -42.24
N THR A 11 -37.41 32.66 -41.65
CA THR A 11 -37.39 32.93 -40.21
C THR A 11 -37.60 31.65 -39.39
N ILE A 12 -38.53 30.77 -39.79
CA ILE A 12 -38.76 29.48 -39.13
C ILE A 12 -37.50 28.59 -39.23
N LEU A 13 -36.87 28.52 -40.40
CA LEU A 13 -35.64 27.76 -40.61
C LEU A 13 -34.51 28.27 -39.70
N VAL A 14 -34.33 29.59 -39.58
CA VAL A 14 -33.31 30.20 -38.70
C VAL A 14 -33.61 29.88 -37.23
N VAL A 15 -34.86 29.97 -36.79
CA VAL A 15 -35.25 29.64 -35.41
C VAL A 15 -35.02 28.16 -35.12
N LEU A 16 -35.37 27.26 -36.03
CA LEU A 16 -35.12 25.83 -35.89
C LEU A 16 -33.62 25.52 -35.85
N LEU A 17 -32.82 26.17 -36.69
CA LEU A 17 -31.36 26.03 -36.68
C LEU A 17 -30.75 26.52 -35.37
N ALA A 18 -31.20 27.68 -34.87
CA ALA A 18 -30.74 28.22 -33.59
C ALA A 18 -31.15 27.32 -32.41
N ALA A 19 -32.37 26.80 -32.40
CA ALA A 19 -32.84 25.84 -31.40
C ALA A 19 -32.02 24.54 -31.44
N TRP A 20 -31.71 24.04 -32.64
CA TRP A 20 -30.87 22.86 -32.82
C TRP A 20 -29.43 23.07 -32.34
N LEU A 21 -28.80 24.19 -32.69
CA LEU A 21 -27.47 24.57 -32.19
C LEU A 21 -27.46 24.72 -30.66
N GLY A 22 -28.46 25.40 -30.10
CA GLY A 22 -28.60 25.58 -28.66
C GLY A 22 -28.76 24.24 -27.93
N TRP A 23 -29.61 23.36 -28.46
CA TRP A 23 -29.78 22.01 -27.91
C TRP A 23 -28.50 21.18 -28.00
N ARG A 24 -27.77 21.27 -29.12
CA ARG A 24 -26.49 20.56 -29.30
C ARG A 24 -25.42 21.05 -28.33
N LEU A 25 -25.30 22.35 -28.11
CA LEU A 25 -24.37 22.93 -27.14
C LEU A 25 -24.76 22.56 -25.71
N TRP A 26 -26.06 22.53 -25.41
CA TRP A 26 -26.56 22.10 -24.10
C TRP A 26 -26.19 20.65 -23.80
N GLN A 27 -26.42 19.73 -24.75
CA GLN A 27 -26.02 18.33 -24.65
C GLN A 27 -24.50 18.21 -24.45
N ALA A 28 -23.71 18.91 -25.26
CA ALA A 28 -22.25 18.88 -25.13
C ALA A 28 -21.77 19.37 -23.75
N TYR A 29 -22.41 20.40 -23.17
CA TYR A 29 -22.04 20.92 -21.86
C TYR A 29 -22.52 20.05 -20.69
N MET A 30 -23.72 19.47 -20.79
CA MET A 30 -24.29 18.63 -19.74
C MET A 30 -23.67 17.24 -19.69
N ASP A 31 -23.26 16.70 -20.84
CA ASP A 31 -22.74 15.34 -20.95
C ASP A 31 -21.22 15.27 -20.76
N GLN A 32 -20.51 16.41 -20.73
CA GLN A 32 -19.07 16.41 -20.47
C GLN A 32 -18.79 16.01 -19.01
N PRO A 33 -18.17 14.86 -18.76
CA PRO A 33 -17.88 14.42 -17.40
C PRO A 33 -16.67 15.21 -16.90
N TRP A 34 -16.94 16.15 -16.00
CA TRP A 34 -15.90 16.84 -15.26
C TRP A 34 -16.20 16.84 -13.77
N THR A 35 -15.15 16.90 -12.96
CA THR A 35 -15.25 17.13 -11.52
C THR A 35 -14.17 18.12 -11.07
N ARG A 36 -14.51 18.98 -10.12
CA ARG A 36 -13.55 19.82 -9.38
C ARG A 36 -13.10 19.16 -8.08
N ASP A 37 -13.76 18.07 -7.72
CA ASP A 37 -13.51 17.31 -6.51
C ASP A 37 -12.68 16.11 -6.90
N ALA A 38 -11.38 16.33 -7.10
CA ALA A 38 -10.44 15.26 -7.33
C ALA A 38 -9.19 15.49 -6.49
N VAL A 39 -8.59 14.41 -6.01
CA VAL A 39 -7.48 14.46 -5.06
C VAL A 39 -6.32 13.67 -5.61
N VAL A 40 -5.13 14.25 -5.55
CA VAL A 40 -3.88 13.54 -5.84
C VAL A 40 -3.59 12.56 -4.70
N GLN A 41 -3.39 11.30 -5.04
CA GLN A 41 -3.04 10.23 -4.11
C GLN A 41 -1.65 9.70 -4.43
N ALA A 42 -1.05 9.00 -3.46
CA ALA A 42 0.23 8.34 -3.60
C ALA A 42 0.27 7.07 -2.74
N GLN A 43 1.16 6.12 -3.08
CA GLN A 43 1.36 4.95 -2.23
C GLN A 43 2.11 5.40 -0.98
N ILE A 44 1.53 5.12 0.18
CA ILE A 44 2.10 5.49 1.48
C ILE A 44 2.43 4.20 2.22
N ALA A 45 3.72 3.92 2.37
CA ALA A 45 4.20 2.85 3.22
C ALA A 45 4.28 3.36 4.66
N GLN A 46 3.56 2.70 5.57
CA GLN A 46 3.70 2.95 7.00
C GLN A 46 4.90 2.15 7.52
N ILE A 47 5.91 2.83 8.03
CA ILE A 47 7.10 2.16 8.55
C ILE A 47 6.91 1.91 10.05
N ASN A 48 6.85 0.64 10.40
CA ASN A 48 6.82 0.13 11.76
C ASN A 48 8.15 -0.53 12.12
N ALA A 49 8.39 -0.73 13.42
CA ALA A 49 9.43 -1.61 13.89
C ALA A 49 8.89 -3.05 13.96
N ASP A 50 9.71 -4.02 13.56
CA ASP A 50 9.40 -5.45 13.74
C ASP A 50 9.85 -5.93 15.12
N VAL A 51 10.94 -5.38 15.63
CA VAL A 51 11.47 -5.66 16.96
C VAL A 51 11.32 -4.45 17.87
N GLY A 52 10.99 -4.68 19.14
CA GLY A 52 10.73 -3.61 20.11
C GLY A 52 12.00 -3.17 20.87
N GLY A 53 12.24 -1.87 20.97
CA GLY A 53 13.36 -1.35 21.75
C GLY A 53 13.49 0.17 21.72
N ARG A 54 14.48 0.68 22.45
CA ARG A 54 14.78 2.12 22.46
C ARG A 54 15.54 2.50 21.19
N VAL A 55 15.15 3.61 20.57
CA VAL A 55 15.83 4.18 19.41
C VAL A 55 17.10 4.90 19.85
N ILE A 56 18.24 4.50 19.30
CA ILE A 56 19.56 5.07 19.64
C ILE A 56 20.08 6.02 18.57
N ASP A 57 19.78 5.74 17.30
CA ASP A 57 20.20 6.56 16.16
C ASP A 57 19.00 6.85 15.26
N LEU A 58 18.90 8.10 14.79
CA LEU A 58 17.94 8.53 13.78
C LEU A 58 18.70 9.20 12.63
N TYR A 59 18.71 8.56 11.45
CA TYR A 59 19.53 8.99 10.31
C TYR A 59 18.80 9.90 9.33
N VAL A 60 17.50 10.09 9.55
CA VAL A 60 16.62 10.77 8.60
C VAL A 60 15.89 11.94 9.24
N LYS A 61 15.51 12.90 8.40
CA LYS A 61 14.72 14.07 8.76
C LYS A 61 13.38 14.04 8.07
N ASP A 62 12.42 14.78 8.61
CA ASP A 62 11.11 14.95 7.98
C ASP A 62 11.26 15.63 6.61
N ASN A 63 10.43 15.24 5.64
CA ASN A 63 10.47 15.69 4.24
C ASN A 63 11.77 15.34 3.47
N GLN A 64 12.61 14.45 4.00
CA GLN A 64 13.81 13.98 3.30
C GLN A 64 13.48 12.89 2.28
N LYS A 65 14.08 12.98 1.08
CA LYS A 65 14.05 11.92 0.08
C LYS A 65 15.06 10.82 0.43
N VAL A 66 14.62 9.57 0.38
CA VAL A 66 15.44 8.38 0.66
C VAL A 66 15.31 7.36 -0.46
N ALA A 67 16.37 6.59 -0.69
CA ALA A 67 16.36 5.45 -1.59
C ALA A 67 15.90 4.18 -0.86
N ALA A 68 15.43 3.18 -1.61
CA ALA A 68 15.14 1.86 -1.06
C ALA A 68 16.39 1.26 -0.38
N GLY A 69 16.21 0.61 0.76
CA GLY A 69 17.27 0.01 1.58
C GLY A 69 18.04 0.96 2.50
N THR A 70 17.79 2.28 2.41
CA THR A 70 18.42 3.27 3.29
C THR A 70 18.01 3.03 4.74
N VAL A 71 18.97 3.05 5.67
CA VAL A 71 18.68 2.94 7.12
C VAL A 71 17.99 4.23 7.58
N LEU A 72 16.83 4.08 8.21
CA LEU A 72 16.02 5.20 8.70
C LEU A 72 16.40 5.51 10.16
N PHE A 73 16.35 4.49 11.01
CA PHE A 73 16.72 4.59 12.41
C PHE A 73 17.22 3.24 12.92
N ARG A 74 17.93 3.27 14.05
CA ARG A 74 18.46 2.07 14.71
C ARG A 74 17.88 1.95 16.12
N ILE A 75 17.41 0.75 16.43
CA ILE A 75 17.01 0.31 17.76
C ILE A 75 18.23 -0.26 18.47
N ASP A 76 18.34 -0.08 19.79
CA ASP A 76 19.44 -0.60 20.59
C ASP A 76 19.67 -2.10 20.33
N PRO A 77 20.80 -2.48 19.71
CA PRO A 77 21.06 -3.86 19.34
C PRO A 77 21.62 -4.68 20.50
N GLN A 78 21.96 -4.09 21.65
CA GLN A 78 22.67 -4.81 22.72
C GLN A 78 21.93 -6.06 23.19
N ARG A 79 20.63 -5.92 23.48
CA ARG A 79 19.79 -7.05 23.90
C ARG A 79 19.77 -8.18 22.87
N TYR A 80 19.71 -7.83 21.59
CA TYR A 80 19.68 -8.78 20.48
C TYR A 80 21.03 -9.44 20.22
N ARG A 81 22.13 -8.71 20.39
CA ARG A 81 23.49 -9.27 20.35
C ARG A 81 23.71 -10.30 21.46
N LEU A 82 23.24 -10.00 22.68
CA LEU A 82 23.31 -10.94 23.81
C LEU A 82 22.44 -12.17 23.56
N ALA A 83 21.22 -11.98 23.05
CA ALA A 83 20.34 -13.10 22.68
C ALA A 83 20.98 -14.00 21.61
N LEU A 84 21.62 -13.41 20.60
CA LEU A 84 22.35 -14.15 19.56
C LEU A 84 23.56 -14.89 20.14
N ALA A 85 24.32 -14.28 21.05
CA ALA A 85 25.43 -14.93 21.72
C ALA A 85 24.97 -16.15 22.53
N ASN A 86 23.88 -16.01 23.30
CA ASN A 86 23.28 -17.10 24.07
C ASN A 86 22.77 -18.23 23.16
N ALA A 87 22.11 -17.90 22.05
CA ALA A 87 21.64 -18.90 21.08
C ALA A 87 22.81 -19.66 20.44
N ARG A 88 23.91 -18.97 20.11
CA ARG A 88 25.13 -19.59 19.56
C ARG A 88 25.78 -20.52 20.57
N ALA A 89 25.83 -20.14 21.85
CA ALA A 89 26.35 -20.99 22.92
C ALA A 89 25.50 -22.26 23.08
N ALA A 90 24.17 -22.14 23.05
CA ALA A 90 23.26 -23.28 23.11
C ALA A 90 23.41 -24.23 21.90
N LEU A 91 23.63 -23.68 20.70
CA LEU A 91 23.93 -24.50 19.52
C LEU A 91 25.28 -25.22 19.65
N ALA A 92 26.30 -24.55 20.18
CA ALA A 92 27.60 -25.17 20.41
C ALA A 92 27.51 -26.34 21.40
N ASP A 93 26.77 -26.18 22.49
CA ASP A 93 26.48 -27.25 23.46
C ASP A 93 25.72 -28.42 22.82
N ALA A 94 24.65 -28.14 22.08
CA ALA A 94 23.88 -29.18 21.38
C ALA A 94 24.71 -29.94 20.35
N ASN A 95 25.60 -29.25 19.62
CA ASN A 95 26.52 -29.88 18.67
C ASN A 95 27.57 -30.76 19.37
N ALA A 96 28.09 -30.33 20.53
CA ALA A 96 29.01 -31.13 21.32
C ALA A 96 28.32 -32.41 21.84
N GLN A 97 27.09 -32.30 22.30
CA GLN A 97 26.30 -33.46 22.73
C GLN A 97 26.00 -34.41 21.55
N LEU A 98 25.65 -33.88 20.38
CA LEU A 98 25.47 -34.68 19.17
C LEU A 98 26.74 -35.44 18.80
N ALA A 99 27.89 -34.78 18.78
CA ALA A 99 29.17 -35.41 18.48
C ALA A 99 29.48 -36.55 19.47
N LEU A 100 29.28 -36.31 20.77
CA LEU A 100 29.45 -37.34 21.81
C LEU A 100 28.54 -38.56 21.56
N ARG A 101 27.26 -38.35 21.22
CA ARG A 101 26.32 -39.44 20.92
C ARG A 101 26.70 -40.18 19.64
N GLN A 102 27.17 -39.48 18.62
CA GLN A 102 27.64 -40.07 17.37
C GLN A 102 28.86 -40.97 17.62
N GLU A 103 29.84 -40.52 18.39
CA GLU A 103 31.00 -41.33 18.76
C GLU A 103 30.63 -42.55 19.62
N GLN A 104 29.68 -42.41 20.55
CA GLN A 104 29.17 -43.53 21.34
C GLN A 104 28.46 -44.56 20.45
N SER A 105 27.64 -44.10 19.50
CA SER A 105 26.95 -44.96 18.53
C SER A 105 27.94 -45.67 17.61
N ALA A 106 28.93 -44.96 17.06
CA ALA A 106 29.97 -45.53 16.21
C ALA A 106 30.79 -46.60 16.96
N ARG A 107 31.20 -46.32 18.21
CA ARG A 107 31.88 -47.32 19.05
C ARG A 107 31.05 -48.59 19.25
N ARG A 108 29.75 -48.47 19.54
CA ARG A 108 28.85 -49.63 19.70
C ARG A 108 28.61 -50.39 18.39
N ALA A 109 28.67 -49.71 17.25
CA ALA A 109 28.53 -50.34 15.94
C ALA A 109 29.75 -51.22 15.58
N HIS A 110 30.94 -50.89 16.09
CA HIS A 110 32.16 -51.68 15.88
C HIS A 110 32.37 -52.82 16.88
N LEU A 111 31.55 -52.92 17.93
CA LEU A 111 31.65 -54.00 18.90
C LEU A 111 30.98 -55.29 18.38
N PRO A 112 31.57 -56.48 18.62
CA PRO A 112 30.99 -57.78 18.26
C PRO A 112 29.58 -58.02 18.83
N ASP A 113 28.79 -58.85 18.14
CA ASP A 113 27.36 -59.14 18.46
C ASP A 113 27.15 -59.82 19.81
N ASP A 114 28.17 -60.49 20.35
CA ASP A 114 28.19 -61.11 21.67
C ASP A 114 28.39 -60.09 22.82
N VAL A 115 28.84 -58.87 22.52
CA VAL A 115 29.16 -57.84 23.52
C VAL A 115 28.06 -56.77 23.63
N VAL A 116 27.32 -56.48 22.56
CA VAL A 116 26.26 -55.46 22.55
C VAL A 116 25.00 -55.98 21.86
N SER A 117 23.86 -55.93 22.56
CA SER A 117 22.58 -56.37 22.00
C SER A 117 22.09 -55.47 20.86
N ALA A 118 21.22 -56.03 19.99
CA ALA A 118 20.60 -55.28 18.90
C ALA A 118 19.78 -54.07 19.40
N GLU A 119 19.10 -54.23 20.54
CA GLU A 119 18.34 -53.16 21.19
C GLU A 119 19.27 -52.02 21.63
N ALA A 120 20.40 -52.32 22.27
CA ALA A 120 21.36 -51.31 22.72
C ALA A 120 22.01 -50.52 21.57
N ARG A 121 22.13 -51.12 20.37
CA ARG A 121 22.55 -50.43 19.14
C ARG A 121 21.44 -49.54 18.58
N SER A 122 20.20 -50.03 18.54
CA SER A 122 19.02 -49.27 18.13
C SER A 122 18.82 -48.04 19.02
N ASP A 123 18.94 -48.21 20.34
CA ASP A 123 18.85 -47.13 21.32
C ASP A 123 19.94 -46.08 21.09
N ALA A 124 21.18 -46.48 20.80
CA ALA A 124 22.25 -45.53 20.50
C ALA A 124 21.95 -44.70 19.23
N LEU A 125 21.40 -45.31 18.18
CA LEU A 125 20.96 -44.59 16.98
C LEU A 125 19.78 -43.66 17.25
N LEU A 126 18.84 -44.05 18.13
CA LEU A 126 17.77 -43.18 18.58
C LEU A 126 18.32 -41.97 19.35
N GLN A 127 19.30 -42.16 20.24
CA GLN A 127 19.95 -41.07 20.97
C GLN A 127 20.65 -40.08 20.03
N VAL A 128 21.31 -40.56 18.97
CA VAL A 128 21.87 -39.69 17.93
C VAL A 128 20.78 -38.88 17.22
N ARG A 129 19.65 -39.51 16.86
CA ARG A 129 18.53 -38.81 16.22
C ARG A 129 17.93 -37.74 17.13
N VAL A 130 17.77 -38.00 18.42
CA VAL A 130 17.29 -37.03 19.41
C VAL A 130 18.27 -35.86 19.54
N ALA A 131 19.57 -36.14 19.72
CA ALA A 131 20.59 -35.11 19.81
C ALA A 131 20.67 -34.28 18.53
N ARG A 132 20.45 -34.89 17.36
CA ARG A 132 20.41 -34.18 16.08
C ARG A 132 19.24 -33.22 16.02
N ALA A 133 18.04 -33.68 16.41
CA ALA A 133 16.86 -32.82 16.47
C ALA A 133 17.06 -31.64 17.44
N GLN A 134 17.75 -31.85 18.57
CA GLN A 134 18.10 -30.78 19.51
C GLN A 134 19.08 -29.76 18.90
N ALA A 135 20.10 -30.22 18.18
CA ALA A 135 21.03 -29.35 17.45
C ALA A 135 20.31 -28.54 16.35
N ASP A 136 19.42 -29.16 15.59
CA ASP A 136 18.63 -28.49 14.56
C ASP A 136 17.68 -27.43 15.18
N ALA A 137 17.05 -27.74 16.32
CA ALA A 137 16.24 -26.78 17.06
C ALA A 137 17.07 -25.61 17.62
N ALA A 138 18.28 -25.85 18.11
CA ALA A 138 19.20 -24.80 18.54
C ALA A 138 19.66 -23.93 17.36
N SER A 139 19.88 -24.52 16.19
CA SER A 139 20.22 -23.80 14.96
C SER A 139 19.11 -22.84 14.53
N ALA A 140 17.86 -23.30 14.58
CA ALA A 140 16.70 -22.45 14.31
C ALA A 140 16.62 -21.23 15.27
N ARG A 141 16.96 -21.42 16.56
CA ARG A 141 17.02 -20.31 17.53
C ARG A 141 18.11 -19.30 17.20
N VAL A 142 19.28 -19.75 16.69
CA VAL A 142 20.32 -18.85 16.21
C VAL A 142 19.81 -18.04 15.02
N HIS A 143 19.14 -18.66 14.05
CA HIS A 143 18.59 -17.95 12.90
C HIS A 143 17.55 -16.89 13.31
N LEU A 144 16.66 -17.22 14.25
CA LEU A 144 15.70 -16.26 14.79
C LEU A 144 16.40 -15.06 15.46
N ALA A 145 17.41 -15.32 16.31
CA ALA A 145 18.14 -14.24 16.96
C ALA A 145 18.95 -13.37 15.97
N GLN A 146 19.44 -13.95 14.86
CA GLN A 146 20.08 -13.19 13.78
C GLN A 146 19.07 -12.33 13.03
N TYR A 147 17.88 -12.87 12.75
CA TYR A 147 16.78 -12.14 12.13
C TYR A 147 16.40 -10.94 13.01
N ASP A 148 16.14 -11.16 14.29
CA ASP A 148 15.77 -10.09 15.22
C ASP A 148 16.87 -9.02 15.31
N LEU A 149 18.15 -9.42 15.34
CA LEU A 149 19.28 -8.49 15.32
C LEU A 149 19.33 -7.67 14.03
N ALA A 150 19.11 -8.28 12.86
CA ALA A 150 19.08 -7.55 11.59
C ALA A 150 17.94 -6.52 11.55
N HIS A 151 16.78 -6.85 12.13
CA HIS A 151 15.61 -5.96 12.20
C HIS A 151 15.73 -4.85 13.25
N THR A 152 16.84 -4.77 13.99
CA THR A 152 17.17 -3.58 14.80
C THR A 152 17.48 -2.37 13.94
N GLU A 153 17.92 -2.56 12.69
CA GLU A 153 18.09 -1.50 11.71
C GLU A 153 16.88 -1.42 10.79
N VAL A 154 16.02 -0.43 11.02
CA VAL A 154 14.82 -0.26 10.20
C VAL A 154 15.19 0.50 8.94
N ARG A 155 14.89 -0.10 7.78
CA ARG A 155 15.25 0.39 6.45
C ARG A 155 14.02 0.79 5.65
N ALA A 156 14.20 1.68 4.68
CA ALA A 156 13.15 2.05 3.74
C ALA A 156 12.84 0.88 2.78
N PRO A 157 11.60 0.39 2.68
CA PRO A 157 11.25 -0.69 1.75
C PRO A 157 11.26 -0.22 0.29
N VAL A 158 10.92 1.04 0.04
CA VAL A 158 10.85 1.67 -1.29
C VAL A 158 11.55 3.02 -1.30
N ALA A 159 11.81 3.57 -2.48
CA ALA A 159 12.31 4.93 -2.61
C ALA A 159 11.18 5.94 -2.43
N GLY A 160 11.36 6.93 -1.56
CA GLY A 160 10.26 7.80 -1.15
C GLY A 160 10.70 9.06 -0.43
N ILE A 161 9.71 9.83 0.00
CA ILE A 161 9.88 11.02 0.84
C ILE A 161 9.28 10.70 2.20
N ILE A 162 10.06 10.95 3.25
CA ILE A 162 9.62 10.75 4.63
C ILE A 162 8.63 11.83 5.00
N SER A 163 7.53 11.45 5.63
CA SER A 163 6.49 12.34 6.11
C SER A 163 6.08 11.97 7.53
N HIS A 164 5.74 12.98 8.31
CA HIS A 164 5.21 12.85 9.68
C HIS A 164 6.16 12.10 10.62
N LEU A 165 7.47 12.39 10.54
CA LEU A 165 8.48 11.82 11.43
C LEU A 165 8.33 12.35 12.85
N ARG A 166 7.66 11.59 13.72
CA ARG A 166 7.49 11.93 15.15
C ARG A 166 8.50 11.27 16.07
N LEU A 167 9.21 10.27 15.57
CA LEU A 167 10.21 9.50 16.32
C LEU A 167 11.41 10.38 16.68
N ARG A 168 11.84 10.30 17.94
CA ARG A 168 13.06 10.94 18.45
C ARG A 168 14.02 9.92 19.02
N VAL A 169 15.31 10.27 19.05
CA VAL A 169 16.32 9.47 19.75
C VAL A 169 15.94 9.40 21.23
N GLY A 170 15.94 8.20 21.80
CA GLY A 170 15.50 7.90 23.16
C GLY A 170 14.06 7.38 23.28
N ASP A 171 13.23 7.56 22.25
CA ASP A 171 11.87 7.02 22.22
C ASP A 171 11.88 5.49 22.15
N TYR A 172 10.79 4.87 22.62
CA TYR A 172 10.59 3.43 22.55
C TYR A 172 9.77 3.06 21.32
N ALA A 173 10.38 2.32 20.40
CA ALA A 173 9.72 1.73 19.24
C ALA A 173 9.01 0.44 19.67
N ALA A 174 7.68 0.43 19.57
CA ALA A 174 6.88 -0.77 19.81
C ALA A 174 6.61 -1.52 18.50
N THR A 175 6.64 -2.85 18.56
CA THR A 175 6.37 -3.71 17.40
C THR A 175 4.99 -3.44 16.80
N GLY A 176 4.93 -3.34 15.47
CA GLY A 176 3.68 -3.21 14.71
C GLY A 176 3.01 -1.84 14.78
N LYS A 177 3.56 -0.88 15.54
CA LYS A 177 3.05 0.50 15.55
C LYS A 177 3.76 1.35 14.49
N PRO A 178 3.03 2.12 13.66
CA PRO A 178 3.63 2.99 12.66
C PRO A 178 4.37 4.15 13.34
N LEU A 179 5.65 4.33 12.98
CA LEU A 179 6.52 5.36 13.55
C LEU A 179 6.70 6.56 12.61
N LEU A 180 6.70 6.30 11.30
CA LEU A 180 6.76 7.33 10.25
C LEU A 180 6.02 6.84 9.00
N ALA A 181 5.66 7.79 8.13
CA ALA A 181 5.10 7.51 6.82
C ALA A 181 6.16 7.75 5.73
N LEU A 182 6.20 6.87 4.73
CA LEU A 182 7.05 6.99 3.56
C LEU A 182 6.16 7.09 2.32
N VAL A 183 6.16 8.25 1.68
CA VAL A 183 5.42 8.49 0.44
C VAL A 183 6.29 8.07 -0.73
N GLU A 184 5.89 7.06 -1.48
CA GLU A 184 6.69 6.52 -2.57
C GLU A 184 6.83 7.51 -3.73
N THR A 185 8.04 7.62 -4.28
CA THR A 185 8.30 8.52 -5.40
C THR A 185 7.90 7.85 -6.72
N GLY A 186 6.88 8.39 -7.39
CA GLY A 186 6.51 7.97 -8.74
C GLY A 186 5.19 7.18 -8.82
N SER A 187 4.62 6.82 -7.68
CA SER A 187 3.32 6.13 -7.59
C SER A 187 2.17 7.12 -7.34
N TYR A 188 2.14 8.24 -8.08
CA TYR A 188 1.06 9.24 -7.95
C TYR A 188 -0.09 8.92 -8.90
N TRP A 189 -1.32 8.96 -8.38
CA TRP A 189 -2.56 8.88 -9.18
C TRP A 189 -3.55 9.94 -8.71
N ILE A 190 -4.68 10.04 -9.39
CA ILE A 190 -5.77 10.95 -9.02
C ILE A 190 -7.04 10.15 -8.81
N ASP A 191 -7.71 10.42 -7.69
CA ASP A 191 -9.06 9.96 -7.46
C ASP A 191 -10.01 11.11 -7.77
N GLY A 192 -10.75 10.97 -8.87
CA GLY A 192 -11.79 11.92 -9.26
C GLY A 192 -13.15 11.52 -8.73
N TYR A 193 -13.80 12.38 -7.96
CA TYR A 193 -15.12 12.12 -7.41
C TYR A 193 -16.22 12.64 -8.36
N PHE A 194 -16.77 11.74 -9.18
CA PHE A 194 -17.80 12.06 -10.16
C PHE A 194 -19.21 11.85 -9.61
N GLU A 195 -20.16 12.67 -10.04
CA GLU A 195 -21.58 12.47 -9.71
C GLU A 195 -22.08 11.18 -10.34
N GLN A 196 -22.86 10.40 -9.59
CA GLN A 196 -23.45 9.15 -10.08
C GLN A 196 -24.22 9.32 -11.41
N THR A 197 -24.87 10.47 -11.62
CA THR A 197 -25.59 10.81 -12.84
C THR A 197 -24.67 10.96 -14.06
N ARG A 198 -23.41 11.39 -13.86
CA ARG A 198 -22.43 11.61 -14.92
C ARG A 198 -21.55 10.39 -15.20
N LEU A 199 -21.62 9.35 -14.36
CA LEU A 199 -20.77 8.16 -14.50
C LEU A 199 -21.06 7.38 -15.79
N GLN A 200 -22.28 7.45 -16.32
CA GLN A 200 -22.65 6.84 -17.61
C GLN A 200 -21.78 7.31 -18.78
N CYS A 201 -21.17 8.49 -18.66
CA CYS A 201 -20.33 9.08 -19.68
C CYS A 201 -18.83 8.80 -19.46
N VAL A 202 -18.46 8.02 -18.44
CA VAL A 202 -17.07 7.71 -18.08
C VAL A 202 -16.80 6.23 -18.31
N HIS A 203 -15.81 5.92 -19.15
CA HIS A 203 -15.39 4.56 -19.43
C HIS A 203 -13.91 4.34 -19.05
N VAL A 204 -13.59 3.09 -18.72
CA VAL A 204 -12.20 2.68 -18.51
C VAL A 204 -11.42 2.82 -19.81
N GLY A 205 -10.27 3.49 -19.76
CA GLY A 205 -9.44 3.81 -20.92
C GLY A 205 -9.68 5.19 -21.53
N ASP A 206 -10.64 5.98 -21.03
CA ASP A 206 -10.84 7.35 -21.49
C ASP A 206 -9.65 8.25 -21.12
N HIS A 207 -9.36 9.23 -21.99
CA HIS A 207 -8.34 10.24 -21.72
C HIS A 207 -8.90 11.33 -20.80
N ALA A 208 -8.09 11.79 -19.85
CA ALA A 208 -8.46 12.85 -18.93
C ALA A 208 -7.44 13.99 -18.97
N HIS A 209 -7.94 15.22 -18.94
CA HIS A 209 -7.16 16.41 -18.65
C HIS A 209 -7.26 16.74 -17.18
N LEU A 210 -6.10 16.75 -16.53
CA LEU A 210 -5.96 16.95 -15.10
C LEU A 210 -5.39 18.34 -14.87
N ARG A 211 -6.00 19.13 -14.00
CA ARG A 211 -5.54 20.48 -13.64
C ARG A 211 -5.47 20.62 -12.14
N LEU A 212 -4.29 20.85 -11.56
CA LEU A 212 -4.17 21.08 -10.12
C LEU A 212 -4.78 22.44 -9.76
N LEU A 213 -5.45 22.50 -8.62
CA LEU A 213 -5.97 23.74 -8.08
C LEU A 213 -4.81 24.71 -7.80
N GLY A 214 -4.93 25.96 -8.27
CA GLY A 214 -3.88 26.97 -8.13
C GLY A 214 -2.75 26.89 -9.17
N SER A 215 -2.81 25.94 -10.11
CA SER A 215 -1.86 25.86 -11.23
C SER A 215 -2.57 26.04 -12.58
N ALA A 216 -1.88 26.66 -13.54
CA ALA A 216 -2.35 26.75 -14.92
C ALA A 216 -2.00 25.50 -15.75
N HIS A 217 -1.16 24.62 -15.22
CA HIS A 217 -0.67 23.45 -15.94
C HIS A 217 -1.72 22.34 -16.00
N THR A 218 -1.98 21.85 -17.20
CA THR A 218 -2.74 20.64 -17.44
C THR A 218 -1.80 19.48 -17.73
N PHE A 219 -2.16 18.29 -17.30
CA PHE A 219 -1.41 17.06 -17.57
C PHE A 219 -2.36 15.93 -17.99
N PRO A 220 -1.90 15.08 -18.92
CA PRO A 220 -2.71 13.99 -19.42
C PRO A 220 -2.79 12.84 -18.41
N GLY A 221 -3.99 12.32 -18.23
CA GLY A 221 -4.31 11.13 -17.45
C GLY A 221 -5.09 10.11 -18.27
N LEU A 222 -5.18 8.91 -17.74
CA LEU A 222 -5.98 7.81 -18.29
C LEU A 222 -6.87 7.24 -17.19
N VAL A 223 -8.16 7.08 -17.47
CA VAL A 223 -9.08 6.39 -16.57
C VAL A 223 -8.68 4.93 -16.48
N GLU A 224 -8.25 4.48 -15.31
CA GLU A 224 -7.77 3.11 -15.08
C GLU A 224 -8.87 2.22 -14.53
N SER A 225 -9.65 2.73 -13.57
CA SER A 225 -10.76 1.99 -13.00
C SER A 225 -11.80 2.92 -12.38
N ILE A 226 -12.99 2.38 -12.20
CA ILE A 226 -14.10 3.02 -11.49
C ILE A 226 -14.34 2.20 -10.23
N ALA A 227 -14.48 2.86 -9.08
CA ALA A 227 -14.65 2.15 -7.81
C ALA A 227 -15.90 1.25 -7.86
N PRO A 228 -15.77 -0.05 -7.55
CA PRO A 228 -16.87 -1.01 -7.66
C PRO A 228 -17.90 -0.86 -6.52
N ALA A 229 -17.51 -0.20 -5.42
CA ALA A 229 -18.37 0.04 -4.28
C ALA A 229 -18.02 1.37 -3.60
N ILE A 230 -19.03 2.03 -3.03
CA ILE A 230 -18.89 3.15 -2.11
C ILE A 230 -19.57 2.76 -0.80
N THR A 231 -18.96 3.11 0.33
CA THR A 231 -19.61 2.95 1.63
C THR A 231 -20.36 4.22 1.97
N ASP A 232 -21.57 4.06 2.53
CA ASP A 232 -22.32 5.16 3.11
C ASP A 232 -21.74 5.48 4.50
N ARG A 233 -21.36 6.74 4.73
CA ARG A 233 -20.78 7.18 6.00
C ARG A 233 -21.76 7.02 7.17
N GLU A 234 -23.06 6.91 6.92
CA GLU A 234 -24.08 6.66 7.94
C GLU A 234 -24.40 5.17 8.15
N SER A 235 -23.97 4.31 7.22
CA SER A 235 -24.21 2.87 7.30
C SER A 235 -23.17 2.22 8.24
N HIS A 236 -23.50 2.12 9.52
CA HIS A 236 -22.75 1.26 10.44
C HIS A 236 -23.01 -0.22 10.08
N THR A 237 -22.00 -0.93 9.56
CA THR A 237 -22.07 -2.39 9.41
C THR A 237 -22.24 -3.02 10.80
N GLY A 238 -23.40 -3.62 11.07
CA GLY A 238 -23.65 -4.30 12.33
C GLY A 238 -22.77 -5.55 12.47
N ALA A 239 -22.52 -5.98 13.72
CA ALA A 239 -21.67 -7.13 14.09
C ALA A 239 -22.03 -8.49 13.42
N ARG A 240 -23.12 -8.57 12.65
CA ARG A 240 -23.57 -9.78 11.92
C ARG A 240 -23.48 -9.66 10.39
N LEU A 241 -22.73 -8.69 9.84
CA LEU A 241 -22.70 -8.42 8.38
C LEU A 241 -24.08 -8.09 7.79
N VAL A 242 -25.04 -7.70 8.64
CA VAL A 242 -26.38 -7.27 8.21
C VAL A 242 -26.40 -5.75 8.24
N ALA A 243 -26.95 -5.14 7.18
CA ALA A 243 -27.09 -3.70 7.07
C ALA A 243 -28.00 -3.19 8.20
N ASN A 244 -27.47 -2.31 9.05
CA ASN A 244 -28.26 -1.59 10.03
C ASN A 244 -28.72 -0.27 9.41
N VAL A 245 -29.89 -0.29 8.77
CA VAL A 245 -30.45 0.90 8.13
C VAL A 245 -31.17 1.73 9.19
N ARG A 246 -30.53 2.81 9.65
CA ARG A 246 -31.26 3.88 10.35
C ARG A 246 -32.10 4.63 9.31
N ALA A 247 -33.36 4.92 9.64
CA ALA A 247 -34.19 5.78 8.80
C ALA A 247 -33.59 7.20 8.78
N SER A 248 -32.86 7.54 7.73
CA SER A 248 -32.35 8.90 7.51
C SER A 248 -33.44 9.74 6.84
N PHE A 249 -33.88 10.79 7.51
CA PHE A 249 -34.88 11.74 7.00
C PHE A 249 -34.21 12.83 6.15
N ASN A 250 -33.45 12.42 5.14
CA ASN A 250 -32.84 13.36 4.17
C ASN A 250 -33.87 13.66 3.08
N TRP A 251 -34.63 14.76 3.23
CA TRP A 251 -35.61 15.25 2.26
C TRP A 251 -34.97 15.75 0.95
N VAL A 252 -33.65 15.92 0.92
CA VAL A 252 -32.86 16.18 -0.29
C VAL A 252 -31.97 14.97 -0.59
N ARG A 253 -32.16 14.37 -1.77
CA ARG A 253 -31.27 13.32 -2.29
C ARG A 253 -30.20 13.96 -3.17
N LEU A 254 -28.96 13.96 -2.70
CA LEU A 254 -27.81 14.34 -3.52
C LEU A 254 -27.26 13.08 -4.21
N PRO A 255 -26.86 13.17 -5.49
CA PRO A 255 -26.16 12.09 -6.15
C PRO A 255 -24.90 11.72 -5.37
N ALA A 256 -24.67 10.42 -5.20
CA ALA A 256 -23.44 9.96 -4.61
C ALA A 256 -22.24 10.33 -5.49
N ARG A 257 -21.08 10.52 -4.85
CA ARG A 257 -19.81 10.79 -5.51
C ARG A 257 -19.04 9.48 -5.62
N ILE A 258 -18.83 9.02 -6.85
CA ILE A 258 -18.15 7.76 -7.14
C ILE A 258 -16.69 8.05 -7.50
N PRO A 259 -15.72 7.47 -6.78
CA PRO A 259 -14.31 7.65 -7.10
C PRO A 259 -13.96 6.93 -8.41
N VAL A 260 -13.30 7.66 -9.29
CA VAL A 260 -12.72 7.18 -10.54
C VAL A 260 -11.21 7.32 -10.42
N HIS A 261 -10.51 6.19 -10.52
CA HIS A 261 -9.05 6.13 -10.44
C HIS A 261 -8.44 6.49 -11.79
N ILE A 262 -7.59 7.52 -11.78
CA ILE A 262 -6.98 8.09 -12.99
C ILE A 262 -5.47 8.06 -12.84
N ARG A 263 -4.82 7.34 -13.75
CA ARG A 263 -3.36 7.22 -13.80
C ARG A 263 -2.77 8.44 -14.50
N ILE A 264 -1.75 9.05 -13.90
CA ILE A 264 -1.03 10.19 -14.48
C ILE A 264 -0.07 9.65 -15.56
N LEU A 265 -0.22 10.08 -16.80
CA LEU A 265 0.64 9.62 -17.91
C LEU A 265 1.97 10.36 -17.94
N ARG A 266 1.97 11.66 -17.62
CA ARG A 266 3.18 12.48 -17.61
C ARG A 266 3.14 13.45 -16.45
N LYS A 267 4.09 13.30 -15.53
CA LYS A 267 4.28 14.24 -14.42
C LYS A 267 4.84 15.58 -14.93
N PRO A 268 4.32 16.74 -14.46
CA PRO A 268 4.95 18.03 -14.71
C PRO A 268 6.36 18.08 -14.10
N LYS A 269 7.36 18.49 -14.89
CA LYS A 269 8.78 18.54 -14.45
C LYS A 269 9.04 19.61 -13.40
N ASP A 270 8.30 20.71 -13.45
CA ASP A 270 8.57 21.92 -12.64
C ASP A 270 7.63 22.07 -11.44
N PHE A 271 6.76 21.08 -11.17
CA PHE A 271 5.78 21.16 -10.09
C PHE A 271 5.85 19.95 -9.14
N PRO A 272 6.10 20.15 -7.83
CA PRO A 272 6.08 19.06 -6.86
C PRO A 272 4.64 18.60 -6.65
N LEU A 273 4.35 17.35 -7.03
CA LEU A 273 3.10 16.69 -6.68
C LEU A 273 3.14 16.25 -5.22
N THR A 274 2.17 16.70 -4.44
CA THR A 274 1.95 16.26 -3.06
C THR A 274 0.62 15.54 -2.97
N ALA A 275 0.61 14.39 -2.29
CA ALA A 275 -0.65 13.70 -2.00
C ALA A 275 -1.55 14.60 -1.15
N GLY A 276 -2.85 14.62 -1.46
CA GLY A 276 -3.84 15.52 -0.87
C GLY A 276 -4.08 16.81 -1.65
N MET A 277 -3.31 17.10 -2.70
CA MET A 277 -3.60 18.26 -3.56
C MET A 277 -4.94 18.10 -4.28
N LEU A 278 -5.72 19.18 -4.29
CA LEU A 278 -6.98 19.26 -5.02
C LEU A 278 -6.70 19.48 -6.51
N CYS A 279 -7.52 18.86 -7.35
CA CYS A 279 -7.44 19.00 -8.79
C CYS A 279 -8.83 18.94 -9.42
N SER A 280 -8.93 19.48 -10.63
CA SER A 280 -10.07 19.32 -11.51
C SER A 280 -9.72 18.31 -12.60
N VAL A 281 -10.66 17.42 -12.88
CA VAL A 281 -10.55 16.41 -13.93
C VAL A 281 -11.61 16.70 -14.97
N VAL A 282 -11.22 16.71 -16.23
CA VAL A 282 -12.12 16.76 -17.38
C VAL A 282 -11.84 15.53 -18.23
N ILE A 283 -12.82 14.68 -18.45
CA ILE A 283 -12.67 13.48 -19.26
C ILE A 283 -13.01 13.81 -20.72
N GLU A 284 -12.10 13.49 -21.63
CA GLU A 284 -12.33 13.56 -23.07
C GLU A 284 -13.02 12.28 -23.54
N ARG A 285 -14.21 12.44 -24.08
CA ARG A 285 -14.94 11.34 -24.69
C ARG A 285 -14.24 10.94 -25.98
N LYS A 286 -13.84 9.68 -26.08
CA LYS A 286 -13.61 9.08 -27.40
C LYS A 286 -14.97 8.91 -28.05
N HIS A 287 -15.25 9.66 -29.12
CA HIS A 287 -16.39 9.35 -29.98
C HIS A 287 -16.15 7.93 -30.53
N SER A 288 -16.92 6.97 -30.03
CA SER A 288 -17.17 5.72 -30.76
C SER A 288 -18.18 5.97 -31.86
#